data_AF-A0A167KTH8-F1
#
_entry.id   AF-A0A167KTH8-F1
#
_cell.length_a   1.000
_cell.length_b   1.000
_cell.length_c   1.000
_cell.angle_alpha   90.00
_cell.angle_beta   90.00
_cell.angle_gamma   90.00
#
_symmetry.space_group_name_H-M   'P 1'
#
loop_
_entity.id
_entity.type
_entity.pdbx_description
1 polymer ?
#
loop_
_entity_poly.entity_id
_entity_poly.type
_entity_poly.pdbx_seq_one_letter_code
_entity_poly.pdbx_strand_id
1 'polypeptide(L)'
;MLAVVILIEFILFGTGLIDLGAPDDNYLIVGTKIFGIQLLINLFAIVLFIFRVQVSRFFSRSGKIILTDFDGLFHWIFIAAGIMNVLALIENAIRNGLNWKSLRFIYDIYTTFGYAIIAVTCGLLLTMLIIQVKNKQLT
;
A
#
# COMPACT_ATOMS: atom_id res chain seq x y z
N MET A 1 -7.17 -3.89 9.54
CA MET A 1 -6.99 -3.95 8.07
C MET A 1 -5.73 -3.22 7.66
N LEU A 2 -5.65 -1.89 7.79
CA LEU A 2 -4.40 -1.15 7.57
C LEU A 2 -3.22 -1.71 8.38
N ALA A 3 -3.43 -1.99 9.66
CA ALA A 3 -2.40 -2.60 10.52
C ALA A 3 -1.88 -3.95 9.97
N VAL A 4 -2.72 -4.74 9.30
CA VAL A 4 -2.29 -6.02 8.70
C VAL A 4 -1.35 -5.76 7.54
N VAL A 5 -1.67 -4.79 6.67
CA VAL A 5 -0.81 -4.39 5.54
C VAL A 5 0.55 -3.90 6.06
N ILE A 6 0.55 -3.00 7.06
CA ILE A 6 1.78 -2.47 7.66
C ILE A 6 2.62 -3.57 8.31
N LEU A 7 1.99 -4.51 9.02
CA LEU A 7 2.71 -5.63 9.65
C LEU A 7 3.34 -6.56 8.61
N ILE A 8 2.64 -6.85 7.51
CA ILE A 8 3.21 -7.65 6.41
C ILE A 8 4.43 -6.95 5.83
N GLU A 9 4.34 -5.65 5.56
CA GLU A 9 5.44 -4.85 5.03
C GLU A 9 6.63 -4.82 6.00
N PHE A 10 6.37 -4.56 7.29
CA PHE A 10 7.40 -4.57 8.33
C PHE A 10 8.08 -5.95 8.47
N ILE A 11 7.31 -7.03 8.41
CA ILE A 11 7.89 -8.38 8.47
C ILE A 11 8.78 -8.63 7.25
N LEU A 12 8.31 -8.32 6.04
CA LEU A 12 9.05 -8.62 4.81
C LEU A 12 10.34 -7.81 4.69
N PHE A 13 10.31 -6.50 4.98
CA PHE A 13 11.47 -5.64 4.80
C PHE A 13 12.27 -5.40 6.09
N GLY A 14 11.59 -5.30 7.23
CA GLY A 14 12.24 -5.02 8.52
C GLY A 14 13.00 -6.20 9.12
N THR A 15 12.63 -7.44 8.76
CA THR A 15 13.38 -8.63 9.21
C THR A 15 14.51 -9.03 8.25
N GLY A 16 14.61 -8.38 7.10
CA GLY A 16 15.57 -8.74 6.05
C GLY A 16 15.18 -9.98 5.23
N LEU A 17 13.92 -10.45 5.32
CA LEU A 17 13.41 -11.51 4.42
C LEU A 17 13.57 -11.12 2.95
N ILE A 18 13.36 -9.84 2.65
CA ILE A 18 13.66 -9.24 1.35
C ILE A 18 14.88 -8.35 1.50
N ASP A 19 15.97 -8.77 0.85
CA ASP A 19 17.19 -7.99 0.79
C ASP A 19 16.98 -6.71 -0.02
N LEU A 20 17.45 -5.59 0.53
CA LEU A 20 17.42 -4.27 -0.09
C LEU A 20 18.61 -4.03 -1.04
N GLY A 21 19.51 -5.01 -1.13
CA GLY A 21 20.63 -5.07 -2.06
C GLY A 21 21.95 -4.60 -1.45
N ALA A 22 23.03 -5.27 -1.84
CA ALA A 22 24.41 -4.91 -1.58
C ALA A 22 25.02 -4.11 -2.75
N PRO A 23 26.17 -3.42 -2.56
CA PRO A 23 26.83 -2.62 -3.61
C PRO A 23 27.15 -3.38 -4.91
N ASP A 24 27.39 -4.68 -4.80
CA ASP A 24 27.78 -5.54 -5.91
C ASP A 24 26.60 -6.30 -6.55
N ASP A 25 25.37 -6.04 -6.08
CA ASP A 25 24.19 -6.73 -6.57
C ASP A 25 23.71 -6.22 -7.92
N ASN A 26 23.00 -7.10 -8.62
CA ASN A 26 22.27 -6.71 -9.82
C ASN A 26 21.03 -5.86 -9.43
N TYR A 27 21.20 -4.54 -9.49
CA TYR A 27 20.13 -3.58 -9.18
C TYR A 27 18.85 -3.76 -10.01
N LEU A 28 18.92 -4.35 -11.21
CA LEU A 28 17.71 -4.69 -11.97
C LEU A 28 16.88 -5.73 -11.20
N ILE A 29 17.53 -6.78 -10.70
CA ILE A 29 16.88 -7.85 -9.94
C ILE A 29 16.39 -7.34 -8.59
N VAL A 30 17.25 -6.60 -7.87
CA VAL A 30 16.91 -6.03 -6.56
C VAL A 30 15.70 -5.10 -6.67
N GLY A 31 15.72 -4.13 -7.59
CA GLY A 31 14.58 -3.23 -7.82
C GLY A 31 13.32 -3.97 -8.22
N THR A 32 13.43 -5.01 -9.06
CA THR A 32 12.28 -5.82 -9.47
C THR A 32 11.65 -6.56 -8.29
N LYS A 33 12.47 -7.11 -7.38
CA LYS A 33 11.98 -7.75 -6.16
C LYS A 33 11.27 -6.75 -5.24
N ILE A 34 11.91 -5.61 -4.96
CA ILE A 34 11.36 -4.61 -4.03
C ILE A 34 10.02 -4.07 -4.54
N PHE A 35 10.01 -3.49 -5.74
CA PHE A 35 8.78 -2.89 -6.29
C PHE A 35 7.72 -3.93 -6.65
N GLY A 36 8.15 -5.14 -7.06
CA GLY A 36 7.25 -6.25 -7.34
C GLY A 36 6.54 -6.75 -6.09
N ILE A 37 7.26 -6.91 -4.98
CA ILE A 37 6.66 -7.31 -3.69
C ILE A 37 5.76 -6.20 -3.16
N GLN A 38 6.18 -4.94 -3.24
CA GLN A 38 5.31 -3.83 -2.84
C GLN A 38 4.02 -3.80 -3.68
N LEU A 39 4.10 -4.11 -4.97
CA LEU A 39 2.92 -4.23 -5.84
C LEU A 39 1.99 -5.35 -5.36
N LEU A 40 2.54 -6.52 -5.02
CA LEU A 40 1.73 -7.63 -4.48
C LEU A 40 1.07 -7.25 -3.15
N ILE A 41 1.78 -6.54 -2.26
CA ILE A 41 1.20 -6.03 -0.99
C ILE A 41 0.05 -5.06 -1.29
N ASN A 42 0.23 -4.13 -2.25
CA ASN A 42 -0.81 -3.19 -2.64
C ASN A 42 -2.03 -3.89 -3.28
N LEU A 43 -1.81 -4.89 -4.14
CA LEU A 43 -2.90 -5.71 -4.70
C LEU A 43 -3.66 -6.46 -3.61
N PHE A 44 -2.94 -7.04 -2.65
CA PHE A 44 -3.55 -7.69 -1.49
C PHE A 44 -4.37 -6.70 -0.66
N ALA A 45 -3.84 -5.50 -0.40
CA ALA A 45 -4.54 -4.44 0.31
C ALA A 45 -5.82 -4.02 -0.42
N ILE A 46 -5.80 -3.86 -1.74
CA ILE A 46 -6.98 -3.55 -2.57
C ILE A 46 -8.08 -4.59 -2.33
N VAL A 47 -7.75 -5.88 -2.48
CA VAL A 47 -8.72 -6.98 -2.25
C VAL A 47 -9.27 -6.92 -0.82
N LEU A 48 -8.38 -6.73 0.16
CA LEU A 48 -8.73 -6.69 1.57
C LEU A 48 -9.69 -5.51 1.88
N PHE A 49 -9.49 -4.34 1.26
CA PHE A 49 -10.34 -3.18 1.45
C PHE A 49 -11.66 -3.27 0.67
N ILE A 50 -11.67 -3.82 -0.55
CA ILE A 50 -12.91 -4.10 -1.30
C ILE A 50 -13.83 -5.01 -0.50
N PHE A 51 -13.27 -6.07 0.10
CA PHE A 51 -14.02 -7.04 0.89
C PHE A 51 -14.03 -6.74 2.40
N ARG A 52 -13.78 -5.48 2.79
CA ARG A 52 -13.60 -5.11 4.21
C ARG A 52 -14.77 -5.51 5.09
N VAL A 53 -16.00 -5.33 4.64
CA VAL A 53 -17.20 -5.70 5.41
C VAL A 53 -17.32 -7.22 5.56
N GLN A 54 -17.11 -7.99 4.50
CA GLN A 54 -17.18 -9.45 4.55
C GLN A 54 -16.09 -10.02 5.47
N VAL A 55 -14.86 -9.52 5.33
CA VAL A 55 -13.73 -9.91 6.19
C VAL A 55 -14.02 -9.53 7.65
N SER A 56 -14.53 -8.32 7.91
CA SER A 56 -14.83 -7.90 9.29
C SER A 56 -15.98 -8.71 9.91
N ARG A 57 -17.00 -9.06 9.13
CA ARG A 57 -18.11 -9.95 9.58
C ARG A 57 -17.59 -11.35 9.91
N PHE A 58 -16.68 -11.87 9.09
CA PHE A 58 -16.06 -13.17 9.31
C PHE A 58 -15.29 -13.22 10.65
N PHE A 59 -14.46 -12.21 10.94
CA PHE A 59 -13.68 -12.17 12.19
C PHE A 59 -14.51 -11.81 13.43
N SER A 60 -15.46 -10.88 13.33
CA SER A 60 -16.26 -10.41 14.48
C SER A 60 -17.51 -11.25 14.75
N ARG A 61 -17.91 -12.13 13.82
CA ARG A 61 -19.19 -12.86 13.82
C ARG A 61 -20.42 -11.95 14.02
N SER A 62 -20.32 -10.68 13.69
CA SER A 62 -21.38 -9.68 13.91
C SER A 62 -22.01 -9.23 12.60
N GLY A 63 -23.33 -9.40 12.48
CA GLY A 63 -24.11 -8.87 11.36
C GLY A 63 -24.29 -7.35 11.37
N LYS A 64 -23.91 -6.67 12.47
CA LYS A 64 -24.08 -5.22 12.64
C LYS A 64 -23.07 -4.39 11.83
N ILE A 65 -22.06 -5.04 11.23
CA ILE A 65 -21.08 -4.35 10.39
C ILE A 65 -21.72 -4.05 9.05
N ILE A 66 -21.90 -2.76 8.78
CA ILE A 66 -22.48 -2.23 7.55
C ILE A 66 -21.41 -1.57 6.69
N LEU A 67 -21.74 -1.44 5.40
CA LEU A 67 -20.95 -0.65 4.45
C LEU A 67 -21.05 0.83 4.81
N THR A 68 -19.98 1.56 4.57
CA THR A 68 -19.81 2.99 4.79
C THR A 68 -19.23 3.61 3.52
N ASP A 69 -19.46 4.91 3.32
CA ASP A 69 -18.93 5.62 2.15
C ASP A 69 -17.39 5.54 2.05
N PHE A 70 -16.72 5.37 3.19
CA PHE A 70 -15.27 5.18 3.29
C PHE A 70 -14.77 3.87 2.68
N ASP A 71 -15.59 2.82 2.64
CA ASP A 71 -15.22 1.54 2.01
C ASP A 71 -14.98 1.73 0.49
N GLY A 72 -15.67 2.71 -0.10
CA GLY A 72 -15.47 3.14 -1.48
C GLY A 72 -14.18 3.93 -1.73
N LEU A 73 -13.50 4.43 -0.69
CA LEU A 73 -12.33 5.31 -0.83
C LEU A 73 -11.00 4.58 -0.57
N PHE A 74 -10.97 3.68 0.42
CA PHE A 74 -9.70 3.07 0.86
C PHE A 74 -8.98 2.30 -0.25
N HIS A 75 -9.70 1.53 -1.07
CA HIS A 75 -9.08 0.72 -2.12
C HIS A 75 -8.43 1.58 -3.22
N TRP A 76 -8.96 2.77 -3.53
CA TRP A 76 -8.37 3.69 -4.50
C TRP A 76 -6.99 4.20 -4.09
N ILE A 77 -6.75 4.38 -2.79
CA ILE A 77 -5.44 4.79 -2.28
C ILE A 77 -4.40 3.71 -2.63
N PHE A 78 -4.72 2.44 -2.40
CA PHE A 78 -3.82 1.33 -2.70
C PHE A 78 -3.74 1.03 -4.21
N ILE A 79 -4.76 1.36 -5.01
CA ILE A 79 -4.66 1.39 -6.48
C ILE A 79 -3.62 2.42 -6.91
N ALA A 80 -3.66 3.64 -6.38
CA ALA A 80 -2.68 4.68 -6.70
C ALA A 80 -1.24 4.26 -6.31
N ALA A 81 -1.07 3.65 -5.13
CA ALA A 81 0.20 3.06 -4.72
C ALA A 81 0.65 1.91 -5.65
N GLY A 82 -0.27 1.06 -6.10
CA GLY A 82 -0.01 0.04 -7.10
C GLY A 82 0.48 0.60 -8.44
N ILE A 83 -0.15 1.67 -8.93
CA ILE A 83 0.28 2.37 -10.15
C ILE A 83 1.71 2.89 -9.98
N MET A 84 2.04 3.51 -8.84
CA MET A 84 3.40 3.97 -8.58
C MET A 84 4.43 2.85 -8.56
N ASN A 85 4.08 1.67 -8.02
CA ASN A 85 4.97 0.51 -8.07
C ASN A 85 5.18 -0.01 -9.50
N VAL A 86 4.15 0.00 -10.34
CA VAL A 86 4.27 -0.34 -11.77
C VAL A 86 5.19 0.65 -12.48
N LEU A 87 5.03 1.95 -12.23
CA LEU A 87 5.91 2.98 -12.79
C LEU A 87 7.35 2.79 -12.31
N ALA A 88 7.55 2.45 -11.05
CA ALA A 88 8.88 2.17 -10.49
C ALA A 88 9.52 0.92 -11.12
N LEU A 89 8.73 -0.13 -11.39
CA LEU A 89 9.19 -1.31 -12.12
C LEU A 89 9.60 -0.98 -13.56
N ILE A 90 8.83 -0.15 -14.26
CA ILE A 90 9.16 0.30 -15.61
C ILE A 90 10.45 1.13 -15.60
N GLU A 91 10.56 2.09 -14.69
CA GLU A 91 11.77 2.91 -14.55
C GLU A 91 12.98 2.04 -14.18
N ASN A 92 12.83 1.07 -13.29
CA ASN A 92 13.88 0.10 -12.95
C ASN A 92 14.36 -0.69 -14.18
N ALA A 93 13.42 -1.19 -14.99
CA ALA A 93 13.72 -1.94 -16.20
C ALA A 93 14.45 -1.08 -17.24
N ILE A 94 14.00 0.16 -17.47
CA ILE A 94 14.64 1.08 -18.40
C ILE A 94 16.03 1.48 -17.90
N ARG A 95 16.14 1.89 -16.64
CA ARG A 95 17.39 2.39 -16.06
C ARG A 95 18.45 1.31 -15.98
N ASN A 96 18.12 0.13 -15.45
CA ASN A 96 19.09 -0.93 -15.17
C ASN A 96 19.17 -1.97 -16.29
N GLY A 97 18.10 -2.19 -17.05
CA GLY A 97 18.09 -3.10 -18.20
C GLY A 97 18.58 -2.46 -19.50
N LEU A 98 18.21 -1.20 -19.77
CA LEU A 98 18.68 -0.44 -20.95
C LEU A 98 19.83 0.53 -20.63
N ASN A 99 20.35 0.48 -19.40
CA ASN A 99 21.49 1.28 -18.93
C ASN A 99 21.26 2.81 -18.95
N TRP A 100 20.00 3.28 -18.93
CA TRP A 100 19.65 4.71 -18.90
C TRP A 100 19.73 5.28 -17.47
N LYS A 101 20.95 5.39 -16.93
CA LYS A 101 21.21 5.74 -15.51
C LYS A 101 20.74 7.12 -15.04
N SER A 102 20.45 8.05 -15.96
CA SER A 102 19.98 9.40 -15.64
C SER A 102 18.49 9.49 -15.35
N LEU A 103 17.70 8.48 -15.72
CA LEU A 103 16.28 8.42 -15.42
C LEU A 103 16.08 8.07 -13.93
N ARG A 104 15.56 9.02 -13.15
CA ARG A 104 15.35 8.86 -11.69
C ARG A 104 14.02 9.44 -11.20
N PHE A 105 13.13 9.80 -12.11
CA PHE A 105 11.95 10.59 -11.78
C PHE A 105 11.05 9.89 -10.76
N ILE A 106 10.73 8.62 -10.98
CA ILE A 106 9.91 7.85 -10.05
C ILE A 106 10.69 7.57 -8.77
N TYR A 107 11.97 7.19 -8.85
CA TYR A 107 12.78 6.92 -7.65
C TYR A 107 12.88 8.12 -6.71
N ASP A 108 13.00 9.33 -7.24
CA ASP A 108 13.14 10.54 -6.44
C ASP A 108 11.84 10.88 -5.68
N ILE A 109 10.67 10.54 -6.23
CA ILE A 109 9.36 10.82 -5.60
C ILE A 109 8.77 9.63 -4.84
N TYR A 110 9.28 8.42 -5.05
CA TYR A 110 8.67 7.17 -4.59
C TYR A 110 8.43 7.15 -3.08
N THR A 111 9.47 7.48 -2.29
CA THR A 111 9.40 7.49 -0.83
C THR A 111 8.39 8.52 -0.32
N THR A 112 8.43 9.74 -0.88
CA THR A 112 7.50 10.81 -0.52
C THR A 112 6.05 10.43 -0.83
N PHE A 113 5.82 9.80 -1.98
CA PHE A 113 4.50 9.29 -2.35
C PHE A 113 4.01 8.22 -1.37
N GLY A 114 4.88 7.28 -0.97
CA GLY A 114 4.58 6.28 0.05
C GLY A 114 4.13 6.91 1.38
N TYR A 115 4.84 7.93 1.87
CA TYR A 115 4.43 8.66 3.07
C TYR A 115 3.09 9.40 2.89
N ALA A 116 2.86 10.00 1.72
CA ALA A 116 1.59 10.66 1.42
C ALA A 116 0.41 9.67 1.44
N ILE A 117 0.58 8.46 0.89
CA ILE A 117 -0.42 7.39 0.91
C ILE A 117 -0.79 6.99 2.34
N ILE A 118 0.21 6.79 3.21
CA ILE A 118 -0.03 6.44 4.61
C ILE A 118 -0.73 7.61 5.34
N ALA A 119 -0.28 8.85 5.13
CA ALA A 119 -0.89 10.03 5.74
C ALA A 119 -2.37 10.18 5.35
N VAL A 120 -2.70 10.04 4.06
CA VAL A 120 -4.09 10.09 3.57
C VAL A 120 -4.92 8.95 4.14
N THR A 121 -4.37 7.74 4.23
CA THR A 121 -5.07 6.59 4.79
C THR A 121 -5.39 6.80 6.29
N CYS A 122 -4.44 7.28 7.07
CA CYS A 122 -4.63 7.63 8.47
C CYS A 122 -5.67 8.75 8.63
N GLY A 123 -5.61 9.78 7.77
CA GLY A 123 -6.59 10.86 7.72
C GLY A 123 -8.00 10.34 7.50
N LEU A 124 -8.21 9.47 6.51
CA LEU A 124 -9.51 8.86 6.23
C LEU A 124 -10.03 7.99 7.38
N LEU A 125 -9.16 7.21 8.04
CA LEU A 125 -9.53 6.44 9.22
C LEU A 125 -10.00 7.35 10.37
N LEU A 126 -9.30 8.47 10.60
CA LEU A 126 -9.68 9.44 11.62
C LEU A 126 -11.02 10.11 11.29
N THR A 127 -11.20 10.55 10.04
CA THR A 127 -12.46 11.14 9.58
C THR A 127 -13.63 10.17 9.72
N MET A 128 -13.42 8.89 9.36
CA MET A 128 -14.42 7.84 9.54
C MET A 128 -14.85 7.71 11.01
N LEU A 129 -13.89 7.70 11.93
CA LEU A 129 -14.16 7.61 13.36
C LEU A 129 -14.95 8.83 13.87
N ILE A 130 -14.55 10.04 13.46
CA ILE A 130 -15.23 11.29 13.85
C ILE A 130 -16.68 11.28 13.37
N ILE A 131 -16.93 10.92 12.10
CA ILE A 131 -18.29 10.86 11.55
C ILE A 131 -19.13 9.79 12.26
N GLN A 132 -18.55 8.62 12.54
CA GLN A 132 -19.26 7.56 13.24
C GLN A 132 -19.67 7.97 14.67
N VAL A 133 -18.77 8.65 15.40
CA VAL A 133 -19.08 9.16 16.75
C VAL A 133 -20.16 10.24 16.68
N LYS A 134 -20.04 11.20 15.75
CA LYS A 134 -21.03 12.26 15.54
C LYS A 134 -22.41 11.67 15.22
N ASN A 135 -22.49 10.70 14.32
CA ASN A 135 -23.76 10.08 13.95
C ASN A 135 -24.39 9.32 15.12
N LYS A 136 -23.58 8.67 15.97
CA LYS A 136 -24.06 7.97 17.17
C LYS A 136 -24.57 8.92 18.26
N GLN A 137 -24.10 10.17 18.31
CA GLN A 137 -24.60 11.18 19.26
C GLN A 137 -25.91 11.83 18.83
N LEU A 138 -26.28 11.73 17.54
CA LEU A 138 -27.49 12.33 16.97
C LEU A 138 -28.69 11.37 16.91
N THR A 139 -28.47 10.09 17.23
CA THR A 139 -29.47 9.00 17.32
C THR A 139 -29.59 8.49 18.74
#